data_AF-A0A7K3Z7P3-F1
#
_entry.id   AF-A0A7K3Z7P3-F1
#
_cell.length_a   1.000
_cell.length_b   1.000
_cell.length_c   1.000
_cell.angle_alpha   90.00
_cell.angle_beta   90.00
_cell.angle_gamma   90.00
#
_symmetry.space_group_name_H-M   'P 1'
#
loop_
_entity.id
_entity.type
_entity.pdbx_description
1 polymer ?
#
loop_
_entity_poly.entity_id
_entity_poly.type
_entity_poly.pdbx_seq_one_letter_code
_entity_poly.pdbx_strand_id
1 'polypeptide(L)'
;MYRTCALGMVAIFVLSSMIMVESASAQTIPKPSVPEFTLKFVDSSTYIQPVYGTDQYTGKSVITQEGYYQQNKSIIVTITNLPFTKALQDQNLTLFYQIEYKGSYGEYWSNLNQTSWNSIYQVSEGKRSLAYPNAPYSIVTLGFKGNNGSAPYGVYNFIEDIPVDGQVDFRLRALIGYFTKVYEYDKYVPGIPGGDPTDPIPHYYAFTGETSDWSNTQTITMSESSSSPTPSPTSPIGTINTGPHMPETEPFPTSTVLVVASILIVVVIASFLLFRRHRKNAKLA
;
A
#
# COMPACT_ATOMS: atom_id res chain seq x y z
N MET A 1 -39.88 -29.97 -44.33
CA MET A 1 -40.01 -28.98 -43.24
C MET A 1 -39.16 -29.32 -42.02
N TYR A 2 -39.18 -30.56 -41.51
CA TYR A 2 -38.42 -30.99 -40.32
C TYR A 2 -36.89 -30.83 -40.40
N ARG A 3 -36.27 -31.13 -41.55
CA ARG A 3 -34.81 -31.02 -41.72
C ARG A 3 -34.27 -29.59 -41.59
N THR A 4 -35.07 -28.60 -42.00
CA THR A 4 -34.72 -27.17 -41.87
C THR A 4 -34.90 -26.64 -40.46
N CYS A 5 -35.85 -27.17 -39.67
CA CYS A 5 -35.97 -26.81 -38.25
C CYS A 5 -34.81 -27.37 -37.43
N ALA A 6 -34.39 -28.61 -37.70
CA ALA A 6 -33.28 -29.25 -37.00
C ALA A 6 -31.96 -28.48 -37.19
N LEU A 7 -31.65 -28.07 -38.42
CA LEU A 7 -30.48 -27.23 -38.72
C LEU A 7 -30.53 -25.85 -38.06
N GLY A 8 -31.72 -25.24 -37.97
CA GLY A 8 -31.91 -23.97 -37.26
C GLY A 8 -31.63 -24.09 -35.77
N MET A 9 -32.12 -25.16 -35.13
CA MET A 9 -31.87 -25.42 -33.70
C MET A 9 -30.39 -25.67 -33.40
N VAL A 10 -29.70 -26.45 -34.23
CA VAL A 10 -28.25 -26.68 -34.06
C VAL A 10 -27.46 -25.37 -34.22
N ALA A 11 -27.81 -24.53 -35.20
CA ALA A 11 -27.16 -23.23 -35.37
C ALA A 11 -27.39 -22.29 -34.18
N ILE A 12 -28.60 -22.28 -33.60
CA ILE A 12 -28.91 -21.50 -32.40
C ILE A 12 -28.12 -22.02 -31.20
N PHE A 13 -28.00 -23.34 -31.02
CA PHE A 13 -27.20 -23.91 -29.93
C PHE A 13 -25.71 -23.57 -30.07
N VAL A 14 -25.15 -23.65 -31.28
CA VAL A 14 -23.75 -23.29 -31.54
C VAL A 14 -23.51 -21.79 -31.31
N LEU A 15 -24.42 -20.92 -31.79
CA LEU A 15 -24.31 -19.47 -31.56
C LEU A 15 -24.50 -19.10 -30.08
N SER A 16 -25.44 -19.71 -29.37
CA SER A 16 -25.61 -19.52 -27.92
C SER A 16 -24.41 -20.03 -27.13
N SER A 17 -23.75 -21.11 -27.57
CA SER A 17 -22.53 -21.60 -26.91
C SER A 17 -21.32 -20.68 -27.12
N MET A 18 -21.32 -19.85 -28.16
CA MET A 18 -20.26 -18.85 -28.41
C MET A 18 -20.51 -17.51 -27.70
N ILE A 19 -21.75 -17.20 -27.33
CA ILE A 19 -22.08 -15.97 -26.57
C ILE A 19 -21.67 -16.10 -25.08
N MET A 20 -21.44 -17.33 -24.59
CA MET A 20 -20.99 -17.59 -23.22
C MET A 20 -19.48 -17.88 -23.14
N VAL A 21 -18.68 -17.21 -23.97
CA VAL A 21 -17.32 -16.84 -23.56
C VAL A 21 -17.45 -15.43 -23.02
N GLU A 22 -17.87 -15.33 -21.76
CA GLU A 22 -17.51 -14.16 -20.97
C GLU A 22 -16.00 -14.06 -21.09
N SER A 23 -15.51 -13.00 -21.75
CA SER A 23 -14.13 -12.61 -21.58
C SER A 23 -13.97 -12.37 -20.08
N ALA A 24 -13.49 -13.37 -19.36
CA ALA A 24 -12.83 -13.17 -18.08
C ALA A 24 -11.62 -12.31 -18.41
N SER A 25 -11.85 -11.00 -18.50
CA SER A 25 -10.79 -10.01 -18.42
C SER A 25 -10.32 -10.16 -16.98
N ALA A 26 -9.42 -11.12 -16.76
CA ALA A 26 -8.69 -11.25 -15.54
C ALA A 26 -7.91 -9.95 -15.44
N GLN A 27 -8.49 -8.97 -14.76
CA GLN A 27 -7.86 -7.69 -14.55
C GLN A 27 -6.62 -7.97 -13.70
N THR A 28 -5.47 -8.04 -14.36
CA THR A 28 -4.23 -8.41 -13.70
C THR A 28 -3.84 -7.27 -12.78
N ILE A 29 -3.70 -7.57 -11.49
CA ILE A 29 -3.08 -6.66 -10.53
C ILE A 29 -1.68 -6.32 -11.07
N PRO A 30 -1.33 -5.05 -11.26
CA PRO A 30 -0.04 -4.70 -11.85
C PRO A 30 1.09 -4.98 -10.87
N LYS A 31 2.21 -5.50 -11.37
CA LYS A 31 3.43 -5.68 -10.58
C LYS A 31 4.04 -4.31 -10.25
N PRO A 32 4.25 -3.97 -8.95
CA PRO A 32 4.91 -2.73 -8.59
C PRO A 32 6.41 -2.77 -8.95
N SER A 33 6.96 -1.61 -9.32
CA SER A 33 8.41 -1.43 -9.47
C SER A 33 9.13 -1.41 -8.13
N VAL A 34 10.43 -1.68 -8.16
CA VAL A 34 11.28 -1.66 -6.97
C VAL A 34 11.35 -0.21 -6.42
N PRO A 35 11.08 0.02 -5.12
CA PRO A 35 11.12 1.35 -4.54
C PRO A 35 12.54 1.94 -4.50
N GLU A 36 12.64 3.22 -4.84
CA GLU A 36 13.80 4.04 -4.50
C GLU A 36 13.52 4.76 -3.18
N PHE A 37 14.55 4.85 -2.32
CA PHE A 37 14.40 5.47 -1.02
C PHE A 37 15.68 6.16 -0.58
N THR A 38 15.59 6.99 0.46
CA THR A 38 16.73 7.58 1.16
C THR A 38 16.48 7.55 2.66
N LEU A 39 17.56 7.59 3.45
CA LEU A 39 17.52 7.53 4.91
C LEU A 39 18.12 8.79 5.52
N LYS A 40 17.54 9.25 6.62
CA LYS A 40 18.11 10.32 7.45
C LYS A 40 17.92 10.02 8.93
N PHE A 41 19.00 10.05 9.68
CA PHE A 41 18.97 9.96 11.13
C PHE A 41 18.74 11.35 11.72
N VAL A 42 17.88 11.42 12.74
CA VAL A 42 17.54 12.65 13.45
C VAL A 42 17.58 12.36 14.94
N ASP A 43 18.47 13.05 15.66
CA ASP A 43 18.51 13.02 17.12
C ASP A 43 17.98 14.35 17.67
N SER A 44 16.85 14.29 18.36
CA SER A 44 16.22 15.41 19.07
C SER A 44 16.21 15.17 20.59
N SER A 45 17.11 14.32 21.09
CA SER A 45 17.21 14.00 22.51
C SER A 45 17.69 15.21 23.32
N THR A 46 17.20 15.35 24.56
CA THR A 46 17.55 16.48 25.43
C THR A 46 17.60 16.05 26.89
N TYR A 47 18.41 16.74 27.71
CA TYR A 47 18.40 16.54 29.15
C TYR A 47 17.42 17.50 29.81
N ILE A 48 16.44 16.96 30.54
CA ILE A 48 15.49 17.72 31.32
C ILE A 48 16.08 17.92 32.72
N GLN A 49 16.28 19.18 33.10
CA GLN A 49 16.85 19.55 34.40
C GLN A 49 15.90 19.17 35.55
N PRO A 50 16.44 18.84 36.75
CA PRO A 50 15.62 18.60 37.93
C PRO A 50 14.81 19.84 38.31
N VAL A 51 13.60 19.62 38.84
CA VAL A 51 12.76 20.66 39.41
C VAL A 51 12.99 20.71 40.91
N TYR A 52 13.19 21.92 41.42
CA TYR A 52 13.39 22.17 42.85
C TYR A 52 12.12 22.78 43.46
N GLY A 53 11.86 22.40 44.70
CA GLY A 53 10.84 23.03 45.55
C GLY A 53 11.43 23.35 46.92
N THR A 54 10.57 23.88 47.78
CA THR A 54 10.91 24.16 49.18
C THR A 54 10.20 23.14 50.06
N ASP A 55 10.96 22.46 50.92
CA ASP A 55 10.40 21.58 51.94
C ASP A 55 9.61 22.41 52.97
N GLN A 56 8.32 22.12 53.12
CA GLN A 56 7.40 22.92 53.93
C GLN A 56 7.67 22.86 55.45
N TYR A 57 8.45 21.89 55.92
CA TYR A 57 8.72 21.69 57.35
C TYR A 57 10.10 22.19 57.76
N THR A 58 11.03 22.29 56.82
CA THR A 58 12.43 22.66 57.08
C THR A 58 12.88 23.93 56.35
N GLY A 59 12.11 24.42 55.38
CA GLY A 59 12.44 25.59 54.56
C GLY A 59 13.61 25.38 53.61
N LYS A 60 14.13 24.15 53.50
CA LYS A 60 15.28 23.82 52.65
C LYS A 60 14.84 23.56 51.21
N SER A 61 15.72 23.85 50.27
CA SER A 61 15.52 23.43 48.88
C SER A 61 15.64 21.90 48.79
N VAL A 62 14.66 21.28 48.14
CA VAL A 62 14.61 19.84 47.86
C VAL A 62 14.29 19.61 46.40
N ILE A 63 14.80 18.51 45.83
CA ILE A 63 14.43 18.09 44.49
C ILE A 63 13.01 17.53 44.55
N THR A 64 12.08 18.12 43.79
CA THR A 64 10.69 17.65 43.71
C THR A 64 10.46 16.76 42.49
N GLN A 65 11.29 16.90 41.46
CA GLN A 65 11.35 16.00 40.30
C GLN A 65 12.80 15.85 39.88
N GLU A 66 13.27 14.62 39.78
CA GLU A 66 14.62 14.33 39.30
C GLU A 66 14.77 14.72 37.82
N GLY A 67 15.95 15.23 37.48
CA GLY A 67 16.31 15.47 36.09
C GLY A 67 16.49 14.14 35.37
N TYR A 68 16.17 14.08 34.09
CA TYR A 68 16.28 12.85 33.31
C TYR A 68 16.67 13.14 31.86
N TYR A 69 17.31 12.16 31.24
CA TYR A 69 17.63 12.23 29.82
C TYR A 69 16.44 11.76 29.00
N GLN A 70 15.96 12.65 28.12
CA GLN A 70 14.84 12.41 27.24
C GLN A 70 15.35 11.98 25.87
N GLN A 71 15.32 10.68 25.60
CA GLN A 71 15.70 10.14 24.29
C GLN A 71 14.61 10.38 23.25
N ASN A 72 14.99 10.96 22.11
CA ASN A 72 14.10 11.25 20.98
C ASN A 72 14.87 11.13 19.65
N LYS A 73 15.16 9.89 19.26
CA LYS A 73 15.88 9.55 18.03
C LYS A 73 14.92 9.09 16.95
N SER A 74 15.18 9.32 15.67
CA SER A 74 14.32 8.80 14.59
C SER A 74 15.11 8.57 13.32
N ILE A 75 14.65 7.61 12.51
CA ILE A 75 15.09 7.46 11.13
C ILE A 75 13.93 7.88 10.23
N ILE A 76 14.17 8.88 9.41
CA ILE A 76 13.26 9.32 8.35
C ILE A 76 13.61 8.53 7.10
N VAL A 77 12.64 7.76 6.60
CA VAL A 77 12.72 7.04 5.33
C VAL A 77 11.87 7.80 4.32
N THR A 78 12.52 8.38 3.32
CA THR A 78 11.83 9.05 2.20
C THR A 78 11.81 8.09 1.02
N ILE A 79 10.61 7.72 0.59
CA ILE A 79 10.38 6.74 -0.48
C ILE A 79 9.86 7.52 -1.70
N THR A 80 10.55 7.43 -2.83
CA THR A 80 10.03 7.98 -4.09
C THR A 80 8.80 7.16 -4.47
N ASN A 81 7.65 7.83 -4.59
CA ASN A 81 6.41 7.12 -4.86
C ASN A 81 6.39 6.59 -6.28
N LEU A 82 5.94 5.36 -6.42
CA LEU A 82 5.48 4.88 -7.71
C LEU A 82 4.23 5.68 -8.11
N PRO A 83 3.97 5.88 -9.41
CA PRO A 83 2.74 6.51 -9.86
C PRO A 83 1.54 5.72 -9.32
N PHE A 84 0.87 6.23 -8.28
CA PHE A 84 -0.38 5.65 -7.80
C PHE A 84 -1.49 6.14 -8.73
N THR A 85 -1.85 5.31 -9.70
CA THR A 85 -2.86 5.68 -10.69
C THR A 85 -4.26 5.50 -10.11
N LYS A 86 -5.19 6.38 -10.51
CA LYS A 86 -6.63 6.25 -10.21
C LYS A 86 -7.17 4.86 -10.59
N ALA A 87 -6.58 4.21 -11.59
CA ALA A 87 -6.91 2.86 -12.02
C ALA A 87 -6.71 1.78 -10.93
N LEU A 88 -5.79 1.97 -9.97
CA LEU A 88 -5.64 1.08 -8.81
C LEU A 88 -6.79 1.30 -7.82
N GLN A 89 -7.16 2.55 -7.60
CA GLN A 89 -8.25 2.93 -6.70
C GLN A 89 -9.60 2.43 -7.22
N ASP A 90 -9.85 2.54 -8.53
CA ASP A 90 -11.06 2.03 -9.20
C ASP A 90 -11.17 0.48 -9.11
N GLN A 91 -10.06 -0.21 -8.83
CA GLN A 91 -9.99 -1.66 -8.60
C GLN A 91 -10.00 -2.06 -7.12
N ASN A 92 -10.18 -1.12 -6.19
CA ASN A 92 -10.00 -1.32 -4.75
C ASN A 92 -8.62 -1.89 -4.36
N LEU A 93 -7.59 -1.58 -5.15
CA LEU A 93 -6.20 -1.96 -4.87
C LEU A 93 -5.50 -0.85 -4.10
N THR A 94 -4.58 -1.25 -3.23
CA THR A 94 -3.81 -0.35 -2.38
C THR A 94 -2.31 -0.57 -2.63
N LEU A 95 -1.54 0.53 -2.64
CA LEU A 95 -0.08 0.49 -2.63
C LEU A 95 0.42 0.46 -1.18
N PHE A 96 1.38 -0.43 -0.96
CA PHE A 96 1.91 -0.78 0.34
C PHE A 96 3.43 -0.79 0.26
N TYR A 97 4.11 -0.29 1.31
CA TYR A 97 5.55 -0.47 1.45
C TYR A 97 5.87 -1.37 2.64
N GLN A 98 6.68 -2.41 2.39
CA GLN A 98 7.31 -3.22 3.42
C GLN A 98 8.75 -2.77 3.60
N ILE A 99 9.11 -2.45 4.84
CA ILE A 99 10.45 -2.00 5.24
C ILE A 99 11.06 -3.06 6.15
N GLU A 100 12.25 -3.51 5.82
CA GLU A 100 13.07 -4.39 6.66
C GLU A 100 14.38 -3.71 7.03
N TYR A 101 14.87 -4.06 8.21
CA TYR A 101 16.14 -3.55 8.73
C TYR A 101 16.95 -4.66 9.39
N LYS A 102 18.26 -4.48 9.45
CA LYS A 102 19.16 -5.29 10.26
C LYS A 102 20.35 -4.45 10.70
N GLY A 103 21.01 -4.82 11.78
CA GLY A 103 22.36 -4.30 12.04
C GLY A 103 23.26 -4.65 10.86
N SER A 104 24.17 -3.78 10.45
CA SER A 104 24.99 -4.02 9.25
C SER A 104 25.87 -5.26 9.35
N TYR A 105 26.25 -5.63 10.58
CA TYR A 105 26.98 -6.86 10.91
C TYR A 105 26.07 -8.05 11.30
N GLY A 106 24.75 -7.84 11.28
CA GLY A 106 23.76 -8.88 11.58
C GLY A 106 23.40 -9.70 10.35
N GLU A 107 23.03 -10.95 10.58
CA GLU A 107 22.65 -11.92 9.54
C GLU A 107 21.15 -11.88 9.22
N TYR A 108 20.30 -11.59 10.22
CA TYR A 108 18.86 -11.70 10.09
C TYR A 108 18.21 -10.33 9.87
N TRP A 109 17.31 -10.30 8.88
CA TRP A 109 16.44 -9.15 8.64
C TRP A 109 15.28 -9.16 9.62
N SER A 110 15.21 -8.11 10.43
CA SER A 110 14.05 -7.81 11.24
C SER A 110 13.01 -7.11 10.37
N ASN A 111 11.80 -7.65 10.41
CA ASN A 111 10.65 -6.96 9.91
C ASN A 111 10.05 -6.15 11.07
N LEU A 112 9.78 -4.86 10.86
CA LEU A 112 9.09 -4.01 11.84
C LEU A 112 7.65 -4.51 12.17
N ASN A 113 7.20 -5.57 11.50
CA ASN A 113 5.80 -5.83 11.21
C ASN A 113 5.35 -7.25 11.60
N GLN A 114 5.68 -7.70 12.82
CA GLN A 114 5.50 -9.11 13.23
C GLN A 114 4.06 -9.58 13.49
N THR A 115 3.02 -8.77 13.29
CA THR A 115 1.62 -9.24 13.42
C THR A 115 0.69 -8.45 12.50
N SER A 116 -0.01 -9.14 11.60
CA SER A 116 -1.39 -8.87 11.16
C SER A 116 -1.89 -7.40 11.17
N TRP A 117 -2.06 -6.80 9.99
CA TRP A 117 -2.77 -5.53 9.65
C TRP A 117 -2.23 -4.19 10.11
N ASN A 118 -1.46 -4.11 11.18
CA ASN A 118 -0.91 -2.82 11.66
C ASN A 118 0.40 -2.41 10.98
N SER A 119 0.78 -3.11 9.91
CA SER A 119 2.18 -3.51 9.73
C SER A 119 2.69 -3.26 8.31
N ILE A 120 1.99 -2.41 7.58
CA ILE A 120 2.34 -2.01 6.24
C ILE A 120 1.96 -0.57 6.11
N TYR A 121 2.89 0.25 5.64
CA TYR A 121 2.57 1.63 5.37
C TYR A 121 1.66 1.70 4.14
N GLN A 122 0.39 1.90 4.41
CA GLN A 122 -0.64 2.06 3.40
C GLN A 122 -0.53 3.44 2.78
N VAL A 123 -0.47 3.51 1.45
CA VAL A 123 -0.71 4.73 0.68
C VAL A 123 -2.19 4.70 0.29
N SER A 124 -3.04 5.45 1.00
CA SER A 124 -4.48 5.57 0.69
C SER A 124 -5.02 6.96 1.03
N GLU A 125 -6.30 7.24 0.81
CA GLU A 125 -6.95 8.42 1.39
C GLU A 125 -7.62 8.01 2.71
N GLY A 126 -7.05 8.40 3.87
CA GLY A 126 -7.65 8.09 5.18
C GLY A 126 -6.70 8.09 6.39
N LYS A 127 -7.26 7.98 7.60
CA LYS A 127 -6.52 7.91 8.88
C LYS A 127 -5.57 6.70 8.84
N ARG A 128 -4.25 6.94 8.87
CA ARG A 128 -3.12 5.98 8.68
C ARG A 128 -2.53 5.87 7.26
N SER A 129 -2.77 6.86 6.40
CA SER A 129 -2.19 6.87 5.05
C SER A 129 -0.89 7.66 4.96
N LEU A 130 0.13 7.06 4.34
CA LEU A 130 1.28 7.77 3.81
C LEU A 130 0.87 8.56 2.58
N ALA A 131 0.54 9.83 2.81
CA ALA A 131 0.45 10.88 1.80
C ALA A 131 -0.58 10.71 0.66
N TYR A 132 -0.96 11.87 0.14
CA TYR A 132 -1.86 12.06 -0.98
C TYR A 132 -1.40 11.24 -2.19
N PRO A 133 -2.32 10.60 -2.95
CA PRO A 133 -1.97 9.80 -4.13
C PRO A 133 -1.17 10.57 -5.20
N ASN A 134 -1.17 11.90 -5.14
CA ASN A 134 -0.42 12.78 -6.04
C ASN A 134 0.96 13.23 -5.51
N ALA A 135 1.36 12.81 -4.31
CA ALA A 135 2.65 13.21 -3.74
C ALA A 135 3.79 12.44 -4.44
N PRO A 136 4.89 13.12 -4.87
CA PRO A 136 6.01 12.46 -5.53
C PRO A 136 6.81 11.55 -4.60
N TYR A 137 6.60 11.66 -3.28
CA TYR A 137 7.27 10.83 -2.28
C TYR A 137 6.36 10.57 -1.08
N SER A 138 6.67 9.50 -0.36
CA SER A 138 6.12 9.14 0.94
C SER A 138 7.20 9.27 2.02
N ILE A 139 6.82 9.78 3.21
CA ILE A 139 7.73 9.90 4.35
C ILE A 139 7.28 8.96 5.47
N VAL A 140 8.17 8.06 5.86
CA VAL A 140 8.01 7.17 7.00
C VAL A 140 8.98 7.59 8.11
N THR A 141 8.47 7.81 9.31
CA THR A 141 9.30 8.05 10.50
C THR A 141 9.35 6.80 11.35
N LEU A 142 10.56 6.26 11.56
CA LEU A 142 10.84 5.11 12.41
C LEU A 142 11.40 5.59 13.74
N GLY A 143 10.71 5.28 14.83
CA GLY A 143 11.17 5.58 16.19
C GLY A 143 12.06 4.48 16.75
N PHE A 144 12.89 4.80 17.73
CA PHE A 144 13.71 3.83 18.46
C PHE A 144 12.97 3.37 19.71
N LYS A 145 13.17 2.11 20.08
CA LYS A 145 12.74 1.57 21.36
C LYS A 145 13.35 2.37 22.50
N GLY A 146 12.54 2.73 23.49
CA GLY A 146 13.00 3.55 24.62
C GLY A 146 12.94 5.07 24.37
N ASN A 147 12.61 5.53 23.16
CA ASN A 147 12.22 6.93 22.97
C ASN A 147 11.02 7.26 23.85
N ASN A 148 11.21 8.25 24.73
CA ASN A 148 10.20 8.96 25.51
C ASN A 148 8.94 8.14 25.85
N GLY A 149 9.11 7.19 26.77
CA GLY A 149 8.14 6.18 27.22
C GLY A 149 6.67 6.52 27.00
N SER A 150 6.14 6.11 25.85
CA SER A 150 4.74 5.83 25.53
C SER A 150 4.72 5.51 24.05
N ALA A 151 4.38 4.28 23.65
CA ALA A 151 3.52 4.18 22.49
C ALA A 151 2.16 4.69 22.98
N PRO A 152 1.72 5.93 22.70
CA PRO A 152 0.32 6.25 22.94
C PRO A 152 -0.46 5.38 21.96
N TYR A 153 -0.94 4.24 22.46
CA TYR A 153 -1.80 3.30 21.75
C TYR A 153 -1.21 2.73 20.44
N GLY A 154 -0.43 1.64 20.58
CA GLY A 154 -0.40 0.57 19.58
C GLY A 154 0.37 0.82 18.29
N VAL A 155 1.32 1.76 18.27
CA VAL A 155 2.30 1.86 17.17
C VAL A 155 3.49 0.97 17.51
N TYR A 156 3.57 -0.21 16.90
CA TYR A 156 4.61 -1.23 17.16
C TYR A 156 5.87 -1.06 16.28
N ASN A 157 6.02 0.09 15.62
CA ASN A 157 7.06 0.32 14.62
C ASN A 157 8.33 0.91 15.26
N PHE A 158 8.96 0.15 16.15
CA PHE A 158 10.22 0.52 16.77
C PHE A 158 11.38 -0.29 16.19
N ILE A 159 12.47 0.39 15.88
CA ILE A 159 13.78 -0.25 15.76
C ILE A 159 14.41 -0.38 17.15
N GLU A 160 15.23 -1.41 17.34
CA GLU A 160 16.00 -1.56 18.58
C GLU A 160 16.90 -0.33 18.83
N ASP A 161 17.24 -0.07 20.09
CA ASP A 161 18.18 1.00 20.41
C ASP A 161 19.55 0.66 19.80
N ILE A 162 20.12 1.59 19.03
CA ILE A 162 21.36 1.40 18.30
C ILE A 162 22.40 2.35 18.89
N PRO A 163 23.59 1.85 19.26
CA PRO A 163 24.62 2.68 19.84
C PRO A 163 25.07 3.78 18.87
N VAL A 164 25.68 4.83 19.43
CA VAL A 164 26.40 5.84 18.64
C VAL A 164 27.39 5.14 17.71
N ASP A 165 27.49 5.64 16.48
CA ASP A 165 28.27 5.09 15.37
C ASP A 165 27.86 3.68 14.91
N GLY A 166 26.78 3.13 15.47
CA GLY A 166 26.16 1.90 15.00
C GLY A 166 25.64 2.04 13.57
N GLN A 167 25.77 0.97 12.79
CA GLN A 167 25.31 0.93 11.40
C GLN A 167 24.11 0.00 11.24
N VAL A 168 23.15 0.46 10.46
CA VAL A 168 21.90 -0.26 10.17
C VAL A 168 21.67 -0.28 8.67
N ASP A 169 21.39 -1.47 8.17
CA ASP A 169 21.01 -1.71 6.79
C ASP A 169 19.49 -1.72 6.66
N PHE A 170 18.98 -1.09 5.61
CA PHE A 170 17.56 -1.08 5.25
C PHE A 170 17.36 -1.62 3.84
N ARG A 171 16.23 -2.30 3.63
CA ARG A 171 15.71 -2.65 2.31
C ARG A 171 14.19 -2.54 2.29
N LEU A 172 13.64 -2.23 1.12
CA LEU A 172 12.22 -1.97 0.93
C LEU A 172 11.69 -2.76 -0.26
N ARG A 173 10.39 -3.08 -0.22
CA ARG A 173 9.65 -3.54 -1.40
C ARG A 173 8.25 -2.95 -1.41
N ALA A 174 7.71 -2.77 -2.61
CA ALA A 174 6.33 -2.33 -2.81
C ALA A 174 5.42 -3.56 -3.00
N LEU A 175 4.17 -3.42 -2.56
CA LEU A 175 3.12 -4.39 -2.79
C LEU A 175 1.89 -3.64 -3.33
N ILE A 176 1.23 -4.20 -4.34
CA ILE A 176 -0.06 -3.70 -4.84
C ILE A 176 -1.07 -4.80 -4.64
N GLY A 177 -2.12 -4.54 -3.87
CA GLY A 177 -3.11 -5.54 -3.56
C GLY A 177 -4.07 -5.11 -2.46
N TYR A 178 -4.57 -6.09 -1.74
CA TYR A 178 -5.43 -5.90 -0.58
C TYR A 178 -5.18 -7.02 0.43
N PHE A 179 -5.59 -6.79 1.67
CA PHE A 179 -5.59 -7.83 2.67
C PHE A 179 -7.00 -8.35 2.93
N THR A 180 -7.11 -9.64 3.18
CA THR A 180 -8.35 -10.29 3.63
C THR A 180 -8.16 -10.87 5.01
N LYS A 181 -9.20 -10.77 5.85
CA LYS A 181 -9.23 -11.40 7.17
C LYS A 181 -9.51 -12.88 6.99
N VAL A 182 -8.58 -13.72 7.43
CA VAL A 182 -8.72 -15.18 7.39
C VAL A 182 -8.89 -15.69 8.81
N TYR A 183 -10.01 -16.35 9.05
CA TYR A 183 -10.32 -16.97 10.33
C TYR A 183 -9.77 -18.40 10.33
N GLU A 184 -9.05 -18.76 11.38
CA GLU A 184 -8.45 -20.08 11.53
C GLU A 184 -9.43 -20.99 12.30
N TYR A 185 -10.48 -21.44 11.61
CA TYR A 185 -11.54 -22.26 12.24
C TYR A 185 -11.04 -23.63 12.71
N ASP A 186 -10.01 -24.20 12.06
CA ASP A 186 -9.45 -25.51 12.39
C ASP A 186 -8.50 -25.52 13.59
N LYS A 187 -8.14 -24.33 14.12
CA LYS A 187 -7.33 -24.21 15.35
C LYS A 187 -8.13 -24.21 16.64
N TYR A 188 -9.40 -24.63 16.59
CA TYR A 188 -10.09 -25.02 17.82
C TYR A 188 -9.41 -26.27 18.37
N VAL A 189 -8.40 -26.10 19.23
CA VAL A 189 -7.69 -27.21 19.87
C VAL A 189 -8.68 -27.88 20.82
N PRO A 190 -9.24 -29.05 20.49
CA PRO A 190 -10.16 -29.73 21.38
C PRO A 190 -9.33 -30.24 22.57
N GLY A 191 -9.51 -29.64 23.74
CA GLY A 191 -8.84 -30.11 24.96
C GLY A 191 -8.06 -29.09 25.78
N ILE A 192 -8.17 -27.77 25.53
CA ILE A 192 -7.83 -26.79 26.58
C ILE A 192 -9.03 -26.69 27.53
N PRO A 193 -8.98 -27.25 28.75
CA PRO A 193 -10.07 -27.13 29.70
C PRO A 193 -10.11 -25.68 30.18
N GLY A 194 -11.19 -24.96 29.84
CA GLY A 194 -11.40 -23.56 30.26
C GLY A 194 -11.31 -22.51 29.16
N GLY A 195 -11.22 -22.87 27.88
CA GLY A 195 -11.40 -21.90 26.79
C GLY A 195 -12.80 -21.30 26.84
N ASP A 196 -12.90 -19.99 27.03
CA ASP A 196 -14.16 -19.28 27.09
C ASP A 196 -14.77 -19.27 25.67
N PRO A 197 -16.04 -19.68 25.45
CA PRO A 197 -16.69 -19.57 24.14
C PRO A 197 -16.83 -18.11 23.63
N THR A 198 -16.47 -17.11 24.45
CA THR A 198 -16.36 -15.70 24.05
C THR A 198 -14.95 -15.29 23.59
N ASP A 199 -13.95 -16.19 23.66
CA ASP A 199 -12.61 -15.89 23.17
C ASP A 199 -12.65 -15.61 21.66
N PRO A 200 -12.10 -14.47 21.20
CA PRO A 200 -12.15 -14.09 19.81
C PRO A 200 -11.44 -15.14 18.96
N ILE A 201 -12.15 -15.66 17.95
CA ILE A 201 -11.61 -16.63 16.99
C ILE A 201 -10.27 -16.11 16.46
N PRO A 202 -9.18 -16.90 16.58
CA PRO A 202 -7.89 -16.54 16.02
C PRO A 202 -8.06 -16.22 14.54
N HIS A 203 -7.57 -15.06 14.16
CA HIS A 203 -7.55 -14.65 12.77
C HIS A 203 -6.19 -14.07 12.43
N TYR A 204 -5.78 -14.29 11.20
CA TYR A 204 -4.68 -13.58 10.60
C TYR A 204 -5.20 -12.86 9.38
N TYR A 205 -4.31 -12.19 8.69
CA TYR A 205 -4.67 -11.54 7.46
C TYR A 205 -3.73 -11.92 6.34
N ALA A 206 -4.31 -12.32 5.22
CA ALA A 206 -3.60 -12.76 4.04
C ALA A 206 -3.52 -11.62 3.03
N PHE A 207 -2.34 -11.39 2.47
CA PHE A 207 -2.16 -10.49 1.35
C PHE A 207 -2.56 -11.18 0.05
N THR A 208 -3.33 -10.50 -0.79
CA THR A 208 -3.60 -10.90 -2.18
C THR A 208 -3.18 -9.75 -3.10
N GLY A 209 -2.22 -10.01 -3.98
CA GLY A 209 -1.68 -8.99 -4.87
C GLY A 209 -0.32 -9.34 -5.45
N GLU A 210 0.33 -8.34 -6.02
CA GLU A 210 1.67 -8.42 -6.60
C GLU A 210 2.71 -7.74 -5.71
N THR A 211 3.95 -8.24 -5.76
CA THR A 211 5.08 -7.71 -4.98
C THR A 211 6.26 -7.39 -5.86
N SER A 212 6.95 -6.28 -5.58
CA SER A 212 8.20 -5.93 -6.24
C SER A 212 9.32 -6.84 -5.72
N ASP A 213 10.43 -6.85 -6.46
CA ASP A 213 11.70 -7.31 -5.90
C ASP A 213 12.15 -6.36 -4.78
N TRP A 214 13.10 -6.81 -3.97
CA TRP A 214 13.70 -5.97 -2.93
C TRP A 214 14.56 -4.87 -3.55
N SER A 215 14.53 -3.69 -2.94
CA SER A 215 15.46 -2.60 -3.25
C SER A 215 16.89 -2.95 -2.85
N ASN A 216 17.84 -2.18 -3.40
CA ASN A 216 19.21 -2.22 -2.93
C ASN A 216 19.29 -1.83 -1.45
N THR A 217 20.22 -2.45 -0.74
CA THR A 217 20.47 -2.12 0.67
C THR A 217 21.06 -0.72 0.79
N GLN A 218 20.52 0.09 1.71
CA GLN A 218 21.14 1.32 2.16
C GLN A 218 21.53 1.22 3.61
N THR A 219 22.75 1.66 3.91
CA THR A 219 23.29 1.68 5.27
C THR A 219 23.24 3.10 5.81
N ILE A 220 22.79 3.24 7.05
CA ILE A 220 22.85 4.50 7.79
C ILE A 220 23.67 4.31 9.06
N THR A 221 24.50 5.31 9.38
CA THR A 221 25.29 5.37 10.61
C THR A 221 24.59 6.29 11.62
N MET A 222 24.51 5.86 12.88
CA MET A 222 23.98 6.65 13.99
C MET A 222 25.01 7.67 14.47
N SER A 223 25.26 8.69 13.64
CA SER A 223 26.18 9.77 14.03
C SER A 223 25.55 10.66 15.09
N GLU A 224 26.34 11.13 16.06
CA GLU A 224 25.90 12.20 16.95
C GLU A 224 25.53 13.42 16.10
N SER A 225 24.25 13.81 16.15
CA SER A 225 23.90 15.16 15.75
C SER A 225 24.51 16.08 16.81
N SER A 226 25.51 16.87 16.42
CA SER A 226 26.06 17.93 17.26
C SER A 226 24.90 18.72 17.88
N SER A 227 24.93 18.90 19.20
CA SER A 227 23.95 19.72 19.94
C SER A 227 23.61 20.97 19.15
N SER A 228 22.36 21.08 18.72
CA SER A 228 21.88 22.22 17.93
C SER A 228 22.09 23.52 18.73
N PRO A 229 22.87 24.51 18.24
CA PRO A 229 22.84 25.84 18.82
C PRO A 229 21.49 26.49 18.51
N THR A 230 20.91 27.12 19.54
CA THR A 230 19.65 27.87 19.51
C THR A 230 19.51 28.77 18.26
N PRO A 231 18.38 28.72 17.53
CA PRO A 231 18.22 29.51 16.31
C PRO A 231 18.04 31.01 16.62
N SER A 232 18.80 31.84 15.90
CA SER A 232 18.58 33.28 15.76
C SER A 232 17.86 33.53 14.42
N PRO A 233 16.83 34.39 14.33
CA PRO A 233 16.00 34.51 13.15
C PRO A 233 16.67 35.37 12.06
N THR A 234 16.59 34.96 10.79
CA THR A 234 16.78 35.87 9.64
C THR A 234 15.94 35.41 8.44
N SER A 235 14.91 36.23 8.12
CA SER A 235 14.34 36.68 6.82
C SER A 235 14.29 35.80 5.54
N PRO A 236 13.36 36.11 4.60
CA PRO A 236 12.53 35.12 3.92
C PRO A 236 13.06 34.57 2.59
N ILE A 237 12.55 33.37 2.28
CA ILE A 237 12.73 32.57 1.05
C ILE A 237 12.11 33.24 -0.18
N GLY A 238 12.85 33.21 -1.30
CA GLY A 238 12.41 33.71 -2.61
C GLY A 238 11.42 32.78 -3.32
N THR A 239 10.45 33.40 -4.00
CA THR A 239 9.34 32.80 -4.76
C THR A 239 9.83 32.10 -6.03
N ILE A 240 9.38 30.85 -6.26
CA ILE A 240 9.57 30.12 -7.52
C ILE A 240 8.33 30.31 -8.41
N ASN A 241 8.53 30.82 -9.62
CA ASN A 241 7.51 30.95 -10.67
C ASN A 241 7.17 29.59 -11.28
N THR A 242 5.91 29.17 -11.21
CA THR A 242 5.36 28.09 -12.03
C THR A 242 4.65 28.69 -13.25
N GLY A 243 5.26 28.53 -14.43
CA GLY A 243 4.58 28.78 -15.70
C GLY A 243 3.48 27.73 -15.97
N PRO A 244 2.46 28.05 -16.78
CA PRO A 244 1.34 27.16 -17.03
C PRO A 244 1.74 25.99 -17.96
N HIS A 245 1.61 24.76 -17.46
CA HIS A 245 1.72 23.54 -18.24
C HIS A 245 0.35 23.23 -18.88
N MET A 246 0.31 23.15 -20.21
CA MET A 246 -0.87 22.77 -21.00
C MET A 246 -1.04 21.24 -20.95
N PRO A 247 -2.26 20.68 -20.83
CA PRO A 247 -2.46 19.24 -20.93
C PRO A 247 -2.52 18.79 -22.38
N GLU A 248 -1.71 17.78 -22.68
CA GLU A 248 -1.71 17.01 -23.92
C GLU A 248 -2.95 16.09 -23.98
N THR A 249 -3.55 15.97 -25.16
CA THR A 249 -4.84 15.26 -25.37
C THR A 249 -4.58 13.81 -25.78
N GLU A 250 -5.09 12.84 -25.01
CA GLU A 250 -5.01 11.41 -25.36
C GLU A 250 -6.01 11.01 -26.45
N PRO A 251 -5.68 10.02 -27.32
CA PRO A 251 -6.56 9.54 -28.37
C PRO A 251 -7.60 8.52 -27.87
N PHE A 252 -8.83 8.66 -28.35
CA PHE A 252 -9.96 7.78 -28.05
C PHE A 252 -9.79 6.33 -28.58
N PRO A 253 -10.38 5.32 -27.90
CA PRO A 253 -10.25 3.92 -28.28
C PRO A 253 -11.10 3.57 -29.51
N THR A 254 -10.46 3.13 -30.59
CA THR A 254 -11.04 2.72 -31.88
C THR A 254 -11.68 1.32 -31.87
N SER A 255 -11.67 0.61 -30.74
CA SER A 255 -12.07 -0.80 -30.65
C SER A 255 -13.59 -1.04 -30.63
N THR A 256 -14.39 -0.10 -30.13
CA THR A 256 -15.86 -0.24 -30.08
C THR A 256 -16.52 -0.08 -31.45
N VAL A 257 -15.92 0.69 -32.36
CA VAL A 257 -16.44 0.94 -33.71
C VAL A 257 -16.35 -0.30 -34.60
N LEU A 258 -15.28 -1.10 -34.46
CA LEU A 258 -15.07 -2.29 -35.27
C LEU A 258 -16.05 -3.43 -34.94
N VAL A 259 -16.43 -3.57 -33.67
CA VAL A 259 -17.37 -4.63 -33.23
C VAL A 259 -18.78 -4.36 -33.77
N VAL A 260 -19.26 -3.12 -33.70
CA VAL A 260 -20.60 -2.74 -34.20
C VAL A 260 -20.70 -2.93 -35.73
N ALA A 261 -19.64 -2.60 -36.48
CA ALA A 261 -19.61 -2.79 -37.93
C ALA A 261 -19.75 -4.28 -38.32
N SER A 262 -19.11 -5.19 -37.58
CA SER A 262 -19.16 -6.62 -37.88
C SER A 262 -20.56 -7.23 -37.69
N ILE A 263 -21.29 -6.79 -36.66
CA ILE A 263 -22.66 -7.26 -36.38
C ILE A 263 -23.62 -6.83 -37.49
N LEU A 264 -23.51 -5.59 -37.97
CA LEU A 264 -24.36 -5.08 -39.05
C LEU A 264 -24.17 -5.85 -40.36
N ILE A 265 -22.93 -6.22 -40.69
CA ILE A 265 -22.63 -7.01 -41.89
C ILE A 265 -23.33 -8.37 -41.84
N VAL A 266 -23.29 -9.05 -40.69
CA VAL A 266 -23.94 -10.36 -40.52
C VAL A 266 -25.46 -10.25 -40.68
N VAL A 267 -26.08 -9.21 -40.12
CA VAL A 267 -27.53 -8.96 -40.24
C VAL A 267 -27.94 -8.72 -41.69
N VAL A 268 -27.14 -7.94 -42.44
CA VAL A 268 -27.41 -7.66 -43.86
C VAL A 268 -27.30 -8.94 -44.70
N ILE A 269 -26.26 -9.76 -44.48
CA ILE A 269 -26.08 -11.03 -45.20
C ILE A 269 -27.24 -11.98 -44.91
N ALA A 270 -27.63 -12.12 -43.63
CA ALA A 270 -28.75 -12.98 -43.23
C ALA A 270 -30.07 -12.51 -43.87
N SER A 271 -30.34 -11.20 -43.85
CA SER A 271 -31.52 -10.61 -44.47
C SER A 271 -31.56 -10.85 -45.98
N PHE A 272 -30.42 -10.71 -46.67
CA PHE A 272 -30.31 -10.96 -48.09
C PHE A 272 -30.55 -12.44 -48.46
N LEU A 273 -30.01 -13.37 -47.67
CA LEU A 273 -30.21 -14.81 -47.88
C LEU A 273 -31.67 -15.22 -47.67
N LEU A 274 -32.33 -14.66 -46.64
CA LEU A 274 -33.76 -14.88 -46.39
C LEU A 274 -34.63 -14.31 -47.52
N PHE A 275 -34.32 -13.11 -48.00
CA PHE A 275 -35.02 -12.50 -49.12
C PHE A 275 -34.87 -13.33 -50.41
N ARG A 276 -33.66 -13.79 -50.70
CA ARG A 276 -33.40 -14.64 -51.88
C ARG A 276 -34.14 -15.97 -51.79
N ARG A 277 -34.25 -16.55 -50.59
CA ARG A 277 -35.04 -17.77 -50.35
C ARG A 277 -36.54 -17.52 -50.54
N HIS A 278 -37.08 -16.42 -50.02
CA HIS A 278 -38.48 -16.04 -50.22
C HIS A 278 -38.83 -15.87 -51.71
N ARG A 279 -37.97 -15.17 -52.46
CA ARG A 279 -38.17 -14.94 -53.91
C ARG A 279 -38.14 -16.24 -54.74
N LYS A 280 -37.34 -17.23 -54.34
CA LYS A 280 -37.34 -18.56 -55.00
C LYS A 280 -38.64 -19.30 -54.74
N ASN A 281 -39.17 -19.25 -53.52
CA ASN A 281 -40.41 -19.92 -53.16
C ASN A 281 -41.64 -19.25 -53.79
N ALA A 282 -41.62 -17.92 -53.97
CA ALA A 282 -42.70 -17.18 -54.63
C ALA A 282 -42.78 -17.38 -56.15
N LYS A 283 -41.77 -18.00 -56.77
CA LYS A 283 -41.78 -18.38 -58.20
C LYS A 283 -42.21 -19.84 -58.45
N LEU A 284 -42.49 -20.58 -57.37
CA LEU A 284 -42.89 -21.98 -57.37
C LEU A 284 -44.36 -22.18 -56.95
N ALA A 285 -45.10 -21.08 -56.78
CA ALA A 285 -46.55 -21.01 -56.59
C ALA A 285 -47.15 -20.29 -57.79
#